data_AF-A0A0U3H654-F1
#
_entry.id   AF-A0A0U3H654-F1
#
_cell.length_a   1.000
_cell.length_b   1.000
_cell.length_c   1.000
_cell.angle_alpha   90.00
_cell.angle_beta   90.00
_cell.angle_gamma   90.00
#
_symmetry.space_group_name_H-M   'P 1'
#
loop_
_entity.id
_entity.type
_entity.pdbx_description
1 polymer ?
#
loop_
_entity_poly.entity_id
_entity_poly.type
_entity_poly.pdbx_seq_one_letter_code
_entity_poly.pdbx_strand_id
1 'polypeptide(L)'
;MKLFKVALKDLNYSKLEQTQVFGNVFEFVFLEREKEVDFFVRTSAQEEILRKYLMIKEDNLSFNQGFVGVLSLKKESDFYENIEYSNLLNIITYWQKDEQIRFWVVLEPRLNDLFLRKAEVLKKEAQRAMFGKRKKEVQASLLGSLAKKNIYLLHIMFYTKDKQRLKLLFEYAK
;
A
#
# COMPACT_ATOMS: atom_id res chain seq x y z
N MET A 1 10.29 -14.00 7.51
CA MET A 1 9.16 -13.28 8.15
C MET A 1 8.12 -14.30 8.53
N LYS A 2 7.56 -14.22 9.74
CA LYS A 2 6.49 -15.11 10.20
C LYS A 2 5.14 -14.64 9.67
N LEU A 3 4.18 -15.54 9.53
CA LEU A 3 2.81 -15.25 9.15
C LEU A 3 1.90 -15.38 10.38
N PHE A 4 1.03 -14.40 10.58
CA PHE A 4 0.06 -14.40 11.67
C PHE A 4 -1.34 -14.16 11.10
N LYS A 5 -2.31 -14.96 11.52
CA LYS A 5 -3.72 -14.60 11.41
C LYS A 5 -4.04 -13.52 12.43
N VAL A 6 -4.74 -12.47 12.00
CA VAL A 6 -4.95 -11.25 12.77
C VAL A 6 -6.44 -10.97 12.90
N ALA A 7 -6.85 -10.63 14.12
CA ALA A 7 -8.10 -9.93 14.38
C ALA A 7 -7.81 -8.58 15.04
N LEU A 8 -8.59 -7.57 14.67
CA LEU A 8 -8.46 -6.22 15.20
C LEU A 8 -9.03 -6.16 16.61
N LYS A 9 -8.28 -5.55 17.54
CA LYS A 9 -8.82 -5.10 18.82
C LYS A 9 -9.60 -3.81 18.65
N ASP A 10 -10.49 -3.52 19.59
CA ASP A 10 -11.18 -2.23 19.67
C ASP A 10 -10.21 -1.13 20.14
N LEU A 11 -9.44 -0.60 19.20
CA LEU A 11 -8.42 0.44 19.40
C LEU A 11 -8.52 1.47 18.28
N ASN A 12 -8.08 2.70 18.59
CA ASN A 12 -7.97 3.74 17.57
C ASN A 12 -6.65 3.61 16.78
N TYR A 13 -6.71 2.95 15.62
CA TYR A 13 -5.55 2.76 14.73
C TYR A 13 -5.14 4.01 13.94
N SER A 14 -5.92 5.10 13.94
CA SER A 14 -5.64 6.30 13.13
C SER A 14 -4.35 7.04 13.51
N LYS A 15 -3.85 6.83 14.74
CA LYS A 15 -2.62 7.45 15.26
C LYS A 15 -1.43 6.50 15.30
N LEU A 16 -1.61 5.28 14.83
CA LEU A 16 -0.60 4.24 14.94
C LEU A 16 0.38 4.34 13.77
N GLU A 17 1.66 4.46 14.08
CA GLU A 17 2.71 4.31 13.08
C GLU A 17 2.87 2.84 12.71
N GLN A 18 2.63 2.50 11.45
CA GLN A 18 2.63 1.11 10.97
C GLN A 18 3.98 0.44 11.22
N THR A 19 5.08 1.17 11.10
CA THR A 19 6.45 0.68 11.31
C THR A 19 6.74 0.30 12.76
N GLN A 20 6.10 0.95 13.72
CA GLN A 20 6.25 0.60 15.14
C GLN A 20 5.60 -0.74 15.47
N VAL A 21 4.60 -1.15 14.70
CA VAL A 21 3.86 -2.40 14.94
C VAL A 21 4.34 -3.53 14.05
N PHE A 22 4.52 -3.27 12.76
CA PHE A 22 4.82 -4.28 11.76
C PHE A 22 6.27 -4.25 11.26
N GLY A 23 7.11 -3.34 11.77
CA GLY A 23 8.48 -3.15 11.30
C GLY A 23 8.54 -2.45 9.93
N ASN A 24 9.73 -2.42 9.34
CA ASN A 24 10.00 -1.67 8.10
C ASN A 24 9.55 -2.41 6.83
N VAL A 25 9.38 -3.73 6.91
CA VAL A 25 8.95 -4.57 5.78
C VAL A 25 7.88 -5.53 6.30
N PHE A 26 6.70 -5.48 5.70
CA PHE A 26 5.59 -6.35 6.05
C PHE A 26 4.65 -6.56 4.86
N GLU A 27 3.85 -7.60 4.94
CA GLU A 27 2.80 -7.91 3.98
C GLU A 27 1.47 -8.00 4.71
N PHE A 28 0.45 -7.31 4.21
CA PHE A 28 -0.92 -7.61 4.55
C PHE A 28 -1.49 -8.57 3.52
N VAL A 29 -2.13 -9.63 4.00
CA VAL A 29 -2.79 -10.61 3.15
C VAL A 29 -4.24 -10.69 3.59
N PHE A 30 -5.12 -10.34 2.67
CA PHE A 30 -6.55 -10.51 2.82
C PHE A 30 -6.95 -11.70 1.94
N LEU A 31 -7.72 -12.62 2.51
CA LEU A 31 -8.22 -13.81 1.82
C LEU A 31 -9.75 -13.87 1.96
N GLU A 32 -10.45 -13.79 0.83
CA GLU A 32 -11.90 -13.84 0.79
C GLU A 32 -12.38 -15.27 1.08
N ARG A 33 -13.24 -15.43 2.08
CA ARG A 33 -13.97 -16.66 2.37
C ARG A 33 -15.42 -16.49 1.91
N GLU A 34 -16.30 -17.45 2.20
CA GLU A 34 -17.69 -17.34 1.73
C GLU A 34 -18.48 -16.18 2.35
N LYS A 35 -18.12 -15.76 3.56
CA LYS A 35 -18.91 -14.79 4.35
C LYS A 35 -18.04 -13.82 5.16
N GLU A 36 -16.72 -13.93 5.04
CA GLU A 36 -15.77 -13.16 5.82
C GLU A 36 -14.45 -13.02 5.09
N VAL A 37 -13.65 -12.04 5.50
CA VAL A 37 -12.29 -11.86 5.02
C VAL A 37 -11.34 -12.28 6.12
N ASP A 38 -10.54 -13.31 5.87
CA ASP A 38 -9.41 -13.61 6.74
C ASP A 38 -8.33 -12.55 6.52
N PHE A 39 -7.89 -11.92 7.61
CA PHE A 39 -6.77 -10.97 7.60
C PHE A 39 -5.53 -11.62 8.20
N PHE A 40 -4.43 -11.57 7.46
CA PHE A 40 -3.12 -12.02 7.90
C PHE A 40 -2.07 -10.92 7.73
N VAL A 41 -1.04 -11.00 8.56
CA VAL A 41 0.14 -10.16 8.47
C VAL A 41 1.37 -11.04 8.41
N ARG A 42 2.21 -10.84 7.39
CA ARG A 42 3.56 -11.40 7.35
C ARG A 42 4.54 -10.30 7.75
N THR A 43 5.31 -10.52 8.81
CA THR A 43 6.21 -9.50 9.36
C THR A 43 7.43 -10.12 10.06
N SER A 44 8.49 -9.34 10.24
CA SER A 44 9.61 -9.63 11.12
C SER A 44 9.46 -9.01 12.52
N ALA A 45 8.36 -8.29 12.78
CA ALA A 45 8.08 -7.70 14.08
C ALA A 45 7.98 -8.78 15.17
N GLN A 46 8.39 -8.41 16.39
CA GLN A 46 8.28 -9.27 17.56
C GLN A 46 6.81 -9.50 17.91
N GLU A 47 6.49 -10.72 18.34
CA GLU A 47 5.14 -11.14 18.66
C GLU A 47 4.55 -10.32 19.81
N GLU A 48 5.38 -9.96 20.79
CA GLU A 48 5.02 -9.14 21.94
C GLU A 48 4.56 -7.75 21.53
N ILE A 49 5.16 -7.17 20.49
CA ILE A 49 4.77 -5.86 19.94
C ILE A 49 3.41 -5.98 19.26
N LEU A 50 3.23 -6.99 18.40
CA LEU A 50 1.97 -7.24 17.71
C LEU A 50 0.82 -7.48 18.70
N ARG A 51 1.05 -8.29 19.75
CA ARG A 51 0.05 -8.61 20.78
C ARG A 51 -0.41 -7.40 21.59
N LYS A 52 0.33 -6.29 21.62
CA LYS A 52 -0.15 -5.04 22.23
C LYS A 52 -1.36 -4.51 21.46
N TYR A 53 -1.28 -4.50 20.13
CA TYR A 53 -2.26 -3.86 19.27
C TYR A 53 -3.27 -4.82 18.65
N LEU A 54 -2.94 -6.10 18.51
CA LEU A 54 -3.67 -7.06 17.70
C LEU A 54 -3.92 -8.36 18.45
N MET A 55 -4.99 -9.07 18.09
CA MET A 55 -5.14 -10.48 18.44
C MET A 55 -4.48 -11.31 17.35
N ILE A 56 -3.41 -12.03 17.68
CA ILE A 56 -2.63 -12.78 16.70
C ILE A 56 -2.52 -14.27 17.05
N LYS A 57 -2.53 -15.08 16.00
CA LYS A 57 -2.23 -16.50 16.02
C LYS A 57 -1.23 -16.79 14.90
N GLU A 58 -0.06 -17.35 15.23
CA GLU A 58 0.89 -17.79 14.22
C GLU A 58 0.23 -18.84 13.32
N ASP A 59 0.42 -18.68 12.01
CA ASP A 59 -0.22 -19.52 11.00
C ASP A 59 0.83 -19.98 9.99
N ASN A 60 0.70 -21.23 9.55
CA ASN A 60 1.56 -21.85 8.54
C ASN A 60 0.85 -21.98 7.19
N LEU A 61 -0.26 -21.25 7.00
CA LEU A 61 -1.02 -21.27 5.76
C LEU A 61 -0.11 -20.98 4.57
N SER A 62 0.06 -21.98 3.72
CA SER A 62 0.67 -21.81 2.41
C SER A 62 -0.40 -21.22 1.49
N PHE A 63 -0.28 -19.93 1.20
CA PHE A 63 -1.20 -19.30 0.26
C PHE A 63 -1.01 -19.89 -1.15
N ASN A 64 -2.12 -20.14 -1.84
CA ASN A 64 -2.13 -20.70 -3.20
C ASN A 64 -1.25 -19.90 -4.17
N GLN A 65 -0.45 -20.63 -4.96
CA GLN A 65 0.30 -20.13 -6.10
C GLN A 65 -0.61 -20.10 -7.33
N GLY A 66 -1.52 -19.13 -7.37
CA GLY A 66 -2.37 -18.87 -8.53
C GLY A 66 -1.73 -17.92 -9.54
N PHE A 67 -2.54 -17.41 -10.47
CA PHE A 67 -2.14 -16.28 -11.30
C PHE A 67 -2.05 -15.01 -10.44
N VAL A 68 -1.06 -14.17 -10.75
CA VAL A 68 -0.80 -12.92 -10.02
C VAL A 68 -0.99 -11.73 -10.95
N GLY A 69 -1.83 -10.80 -10.52
CA GLY A 69 -1.91 -9.46 -11.05
C GLY A 69 -1.18 -8.48 -10.15
N VAL A 70 -0.37 -7.59 -10.70
CA VAL A 70 0.31 -6.53 -9.93
C VAL A 70 -0.20 -5.16 -10.38
N LEU A 71 -0.68 -4.36 -9.43
CA LEU A 71 -0.96 -2.95 -9.70
C LEU A 71 0.36 -2.18 -9.69
N SER A 72 0.69 -1.55 -10.81
CA SER A 72 1.91 -0.76 -10.97
C SER A 72 1.61 0.60 -11.57
N LEU A 73 2.41 1.60 -11.20
CA LEU A 73 2.39 2.90 -11.84
C LEU A 73 2.91 2.76 -13.27
N LYS A 74 2.22 3.37 -14.23
CA LYS A 74 2.59 3.27 -15.65
C LYS A 74 3.67 4.28 -16.03
N LYS A 75 3.71 5.42 -15.35
CA LYS A 75 4.67 6.49 -15.60
C LYS A 75 5.26 6.99 -14.30
N GLU A 76 6.48 7.50 -14.36
CA GLU A 76 7.15 8.11 -13.21
C GLU A 76 6.43 9.38 -12.72
N SER A 77 5.77 10.13 -13.61
CA SER A 77 4.99 11.31 -13.21
C SER A 77 3.95 10.98 -12.14
N ASP A 78 3.30 9.82 -12.29
CA ASP A 78 2.22 9.33 -11.45
C ASP A 78 2.72 9.09 -10.01
N PHE A 79 4.01 8.80 -9.84
CA PHE A 79 4.64 8.61 -8.52
C PHE A 79 4.67 9.89 -7.66
N TYR A 80 4.71 11.07 -8.30
CA TYR A 80 4.74 12.36 -7.61
C TYR A 80 3.35 13.02 -7.52
N GLU A 81 2.30 12.32 -7.95
CA GLU A 81 0.93 12.78 -7.89
C GLU A 81 0.19 12.15 -6.70
N ASN A 82 -0.82 12.84 -6.19
CA ASN A 82 -1.72 12.26 -5.19
C ASN A 82 -2.75 11.41 -5.92
N ILE A 83 -2.51 10.10 -6.00
CA ILE A 83 -3.42 9.16 -6.64
C ILE A 83 -4.37 8.60 -5.59
N GLU A 84 -5.64 8.96 -5.72
CA GLU A 84 -6.70 8.29 -4.99
C GLU A 84 -7.14 7.06 -5.78
N TYR A 85 -6.89 5.87 -5.21
CA TYR A 85 -7.40 4.63 -5.76
C TYR A 85 -8.85 4.39 -5.30
N SER A 86 -9.77 5.26 -5.69
CA SER A 86 -11.22 5.04 -5.51
C SER A 86 -11.65 3.67 -6.03
N ASN A 87 -10.97 3.18 -7.06
CA ASN A 87 -11.22 1.91 -7.72
C ASN A 87 -10.83 0.66 -6.90
N LEU A 88 -10.04 0.79 -5.81
CA LEU A 88 -9.75 -0.37 -4.94
C LEU A 88 -11.04 -0.90 -4.27
N LEU A 89 -11.99 -0.02 -3.95
CA LEU A 89 -13.29 -0.43 -3.39
C LEU A 89 -14.11 -1.26 -4.38
N ASN A 90 -14.04 -0.94 -5.67
CA ASN A 90 -14.70 -1.72 -6.71
C ASN A 90 -14.09 -3.12 -6.80
N ILE A 91 -12.76 -3.21 -6.73
CA ILE A 91 -12.06 -4.50 -6.72
C ILE A 91 -12.48 -5.35 -5.53
N ILE A 92 -12.59 -4.76 -4.33
CA ILE A 92 -13.05 -5.46 -3.11
C ILE A 92 -14.51 -5.92 -3.28
N THR A 93 -15.37 -5.12 -3.88
CA THR A 93 -16.80 -5.48 -4.09
C THR A 93 -16.98 -6.71 -4.99
N TYR A 94 -16.11 -6.88 -5.99
CA TYR A 94 -16.16 -8.01 -6.93
C TYR A 94 -15.19 -9.15 -6.59
N TRP A 95 -14.62 -9.11 -5.40
CA TRP A 95 -13.67 -10.09 -4.91
C TRP A 95 -14.38 -11.42 -4.63
N GLN A 96 -13.81 -12.54 -5.09
CA GLN A 96 -14.45 -13.86 -4.98
C GLN A 96 -13.75 -14.76 -3.96
N LYS A 97 -14.50 -15.74 -3.45
CA LYS A 97 -14.00 -16.78 -2.56
C LYS A 97 -12.67 -17.36 -3.05
N ASP A 98 -11.74 -17.53 -2.12
CA ASP A 98 -10.37 -18.05 -2.32
C ASP A 98 -9.42 -17.13 -3.13
N GLU A 99 -9.87 -15.97 -3.60
CA GLU A 99 -9.00 -14.93 -4.13
C GLU A 99 -8.29 -14.19 -2.99
N GLN A 100 -7.13 -13.59 -3.28
CA GLN A 100 -6.35 -12.86 -2.29
C GLN A 100 -5.97 -11.49 -2.79
N ILE A 101 -6.00 -10.51 -1.88
CA ILE A 101 -5.39 -9.20 -2.09
C ILE A 101 -4.23 -9.09 -1.12
N ARG A 102 -3.06 -8.78 -1.64
CA ARG A 102 -1.85 -8.62 -0.84
C ARG A 102 -1.23 -7.26 -1.03
N PHE A 103 -0.82 -6.67 0.07
CA PHE A 103 -0.13 -5.40 0.10
C PHE A 103 1.24 -5.63 0.68
N TRP A 104 2.27 -5.63 -0.18
CA TRP A 104 3.65 -5.65 0.27
C TRP A 104 4.10 -4.22 0.52
N VAL A 105 4.53 -3.94 1.75
CA VAL A 105 4.83 -2.61 2.24
C VAL A 105 6.29 -2.56 2.67
N VAL A 106 7.02 -1.58 2.15
CA VAL A 106 8.42 -1.33 2.49
C VAL A 106 8.59 0.14 2.84
N LEU A 107 9.07 0.44 4.04
CA LEU A 107 9.58 1.76 4.38
C LEU A 107 10.87 2.00 3.60
N GLU A 108 10.88 3.01 2.73
CA GLU A 108 12.05 3.34 1.90
C GLU A 108 12.48 4.79 2.15
N PRO A 109 13.41 5.04 3.08
CA PRO A 109 13.87 6.38 3.43
C PRO A 109 14.44 7.16 2.23
N ARG A 110 14.99 6.46 1.22
CA ARG A 110 15.55 7.12 0.02
C ARG A 110 14.48 7.83 -0.81
N LEU A 111 13.20 7.48 -0.67
CA LEU A 111 12.12 8.18 -1.36
C LEU A 111 11.95 9.62 -0.86
N ASN A 112 12.24 9.88 0.42
CA ASN A 112 12.15 11.22 0.99
C ASN A 112 13.13 12.16 0.25
N ASP A 113 14.35 11.71 -0.02
CA ASP A 113 15.34 12.47 -0.79
C ASP A 113 14.88 12.73 -2.22
N LEU A 114 14.27 11.73 -2.88
CA LEU A 114 13.73 11.89 -4.24
C LEU A 114 12.61 12.95 -4.27
N PHE A 115 11.71 12.94 -3.30
CA PHE A 115 10.63 13.93 -3.18
C PHE A 115 11.20 15.34 -2.94
N LEU A 116 12.21 15.48 -2.08
CA LEU A 116 12.88 16.76 -1.83
C LEU A 116 13.56 17.29 -3.10
N ARG A 117 14.33 16.45 -3.80
CA ARG A 117 14.99 16.83 -5.05
C ARG A 117 13.98 17.27 -6.11
N LYS A 118 12.88 16.53 -6.27
CA LYS A 118 11.82 16.89 -7.21
C LYS A 118 11.14 18.22 -6.83
N ALA A 119 10.89 18.44 -5.54
CA ALA A 119 10.36 19.70 -5.03
C ALA A 119 11.28 20.89 -5.33
N GLU A 120 12.60 20.73 -5.17
CA GLU A 120 13.58 21.77 -5.52
C GLU A 120 13.58 22.11 -7.01
N VAL A 121 13.54 21.09 -7.87
CA VAL A 121 13.43 21.29 -9.33
C VAL A 121 12.16 22.08 -9.67
N LEU A 122 11.01 21.68 -9.11
CA LEU A 122 9.74 22.38 -9.34
C LEU A 122 9.75 23.83 -8.84
N LYS A 123 10.42 24.13 -7.72
CA LYS A 123 10.59 25.51 -7.22
C LYS A 123 11.40 26.36 -8.20
N LYS A 124 12.52 25.83 -8.71
CA LYS A 124 13.36 26.53 -9.71
C LYS A 124 12.60 26.76 -11.02
N GLU A 125 11.84 25.78 -11.47
CA GLU A 125 10.97 25.91 -12.65
C GLU A 125 9.87 26.95 -12.44
N ALA A 126 9.24 26.98 -11.25
CA ALA A 126 8.21 27.95 -10.92
C ALA A 126 8.73 29.40 -10.96
N GLN A 127 9.96 29.63 -10.48
CA GLN A 127 10.61 30.94 -10.52
C GLN A 127 10.82 31.45 -11.95
N ARG A 128 11.05 30.55 -12.92
CA ARG A 128 11.31 30.89 -14.32
C ARG A 128 10.05 30.86 -15.20
N ALA A 129 8.93 30.39 -14.69
CA ALA A 129 7.74 30.13 -15.49
C ALA A 129 6.86 31.37 -15.69
N MET A 130 6.54 31.67 -16.96
CA MET A 130 5.51 32.67 -17.31
C MET A 130 4.07 32.14 -17.09
N PHE A 131 3.85 30.83 -17.27
CA PHE A 131 2.54 30.18 -17.07
C PHE A 131 2.64 28.98 -16.12
N GLY A 132 1.59 28.75 -15.32
CA GLY A 132 1.49 27.59 -14.43
C GLY A 132 2.40 27.62 -13.20
N LYS A 133 2.98 28.79 -12.85
CA LYS A 133 3.82 29.00 -11.66
C LYS A 133 3.17 28.47 -10.37
N ARG A 134 1.92 28.87 -10.10
CA ARG A 134 1.18 28.44 -8.90
C ARG A 134 1.03 26.93 -8.79
N LYS A 135 0.74 26.23 -9.91
CA LYS A 135 0.61 24.76 -9.91
C LYS A 135 1.93 24.10 -9.49
N LYS A 136 3.06 24.59 -10.03
CA LYS A 136 4.40 24.09 -9.67
C LYS A 136 4.76 24.37 -8.21
N GLU A 137 4.45 25.55 -7.70
CA GLU A 137 4.67 25.91 -6.28
C GLU A 137 3.87 25.04 -5.32
N VAL A 138 2.58 24.81 -5.63
CA VAL A 138 1.70 23.93 -4.84
C VAL A 138 2.24 22.51 -4.83
N GLN A 139 2.61 21.97 -5.99
CA GLN A 139 3.17 20.61 -6.08
C GLN A 139 4.51 20.50 -5.35
N ALA A 140 5.39 21.49 -5.46
CA ALA A 140 6.65 21.49 -4.71
C ALA A 140 6.43 21.53 -3.19
N SER A 141 5.46 22.33 -2.72
CA SER A 141 5.10 22.38 -1.31
C SER A 141 4.54 21.04 -0.82
N LEU A 142 3.65 20.41 -1.60
CA LEU A 142 3.10 19.09 -1.33
C LEU A 142 4.22 18.05 -1.18
N LEU A 143 5.09 17.90 -2.18
CA LEU A 143 6.19 16.94 -2.14
C LEU A 143 7.14 17.19 -0.96
N GLY A 144 7.46 18.46 -0.67
CA GLY A 144 8.29 18.82 0.48
C GLY A 144 7.64 18.50 1.83
N SER A 145 6.31 18.56 1.92
CA SER A 145 5.57 18.15 3.13
C SER A 145 5.51 16.63 3.29
N LEU A 146 5.33 15.89 2.19
CA LEU A 146 5.29 14.42 2.18
C LEU A 146 6.65 13.83 2.54
N ALA A 147 7.75 14.44 2.08
CA ALA A 147 9.11 14.05 2.43
C ALA A 147 9.46 14.16 3.93
N LYS A 148 8.63 14.82 4.75
CA LYS A 148 8.80 14.86 6.22
C LYS A 148 8.12 13.69 6.93
N LYS A 149 7.35 12.88 6.21
CA LYS A 149 6.63 11.71 6.73
C LYS A 149 7.35 10.43 6.31
N ASN A 150 6.97 9.31 6.92
CA ASN A 150 7.38 7.99 6.45
C ASN A 150 6.74 7.73 5.07
N ILE A 151 7.57 7.50 4.06
CA ILE A 151 7.12 7.14 2.71
C ILE A 151 7.32 5.64 2.53
N TYR A 152 6.25 4.97 2.07
CA TYR A 152 6.22 3.54 1.87
C TYR A 152 6.13 3.22 0.38
N LEU A 153 6.94 2.26 -0.06
CA LEU A 153 6.67 1.55 -1.30
C LEU A 153 5.57 0.54 -1.06
N LEU A 154 4.55 0.59 -1.90
CA LEU A 154 3.39 -0.28 -1.85
C LEU A 154 3.31 -1.10 -3.13
N HIS A 155 3.38 -2.42 -3.03
CA HIS A 155 3.06 -3.32 -4.13
C HIS A 155 1.74 -4.02 -3.82
N ILE A 156 0.72 -3.74 -4.64
CA ILE A 156 -0.60 -4.35 -4.51
C ILE A 156 -0.70 -5.50 -5.48
N MET A 157 -0.99 -6.68 -4.96
CA MET A 157 -1.02 -7.93 -5.72
C MET A 157 -2.37 -8.63 -5.54
N PHE A 158 -2.92 -9.11 -6.65
CA PHE A 158 -4.16 -9.87 -6.70
C PHE A 158 -3.84 -11.31 -7.08
N TYR A 159 -4.25 -12.27 -6.26
CA TYR A 159 -4.06 -13.69 -6.53
C TYR A 159 -5.41 -14.36 -6.76
N THR A 160 -5.48 -15.15 -7.82
CA THR A 160 -6.67 -15.92 -8.17
C THR A 160 -6.27 -17.22 -8.86
N LYS A 161 -7.13 -18.23 -8.79
CA LYS A 161 -6.94 -19.49 -9.51
C LYS A 161 -7.27 -19.37 -11.00
N ASP A 162 -8.00 -18.34 -11.41
CA ASP A 162 -8.44 -18.13 -12.79
C ASP A 162 -7.80 -16.88 -13.42
N LYS A 163 -7.07 -17.07 -14.51
CA LYS A 163 -6.42 -15.96 -15.24
C LYS A 163 -7.42 -14.94 -15.80
N GLN A 164 -8.63 -15.37 -16.19
CA GLN A 164 -9.64 -14.46 -16.75
C GLN A 164 -10.13 -13.47 -15.70
N ARG A 165 -10.20 -13.89 -14.45
CA ARG A 165 -10.53 -13.04 -13.30
C ARG A 165 -9.59 -11.85 -13.14
N LEU A 166 -8.29 -12.05 -13.34
CA LEU A 166 -7.33 -10.92 -13.27
C LEU A 166 -7.70 -9.81 -14.25
N LYS A 167 -8.05 -10.14 -15.50
CA LYS A 167 -8.42 -9.13 -16.50
C LYS A 167 -9.64 -8.32 -16.04
N LEU A 168 -10.66 -9.00 -15.53
CA LEU A 168 -11.88 -8.36 -15.02
C LEU A 168 -11.59 -7.45 -13.81
N LEU A 169 -10.80 -7.92 -12.84
CA LEU A 169 -10.41 -7.12 -11.68
C LEU A 169 -9.62 -5.87 -12.08
N PHE A 170 -8.76 -5.96 -13.10
CA PHE A 170 -8.04 -4.80 -13.63
C PHE A 170 -8.90 -3.85 -14.47
N GLU A 171 -10.01 -4.33 -15.04
CA GLU A 171 -11.02 -3.45 -15.64
C GLU A 171 -11.73 -2.63 -14.58
N TYR A 172 -12.08 -3.23 -13.43
CA TYR A 172 -12.64 -2.51 -12.28
C TYR A 172 -11.66 -1.55 -11.60
N ALA A 173 -10.35 -1.70 -11.87
CA ALA A 173 -9.29 -0.85 -11.35
C ALA A 173 -9.09 0.46 -12.15
N LYS A 174 -9.66 0.57 -13.36
CA LYS A 174 -9.57 1.77 -14.23
C LYS A 174 -10.63 2.79 -13.88
#